data_AF-A0A938LCL1-F1
#
_entry.id   AF-A0A938LCL1-F1
#
_cell.length_a   1.000
_cell.length_b   1.000
_cell.length_c   1.000
_cell.angle_alpha   90.00
_cell.angle_beta   90.00
_cell.angle_gamma   90.00
#
_symmetry.space_group_name_H-M   'P 1'
#
loop_
_entity.id
_entity.type
_entity.pdbx_description
1 polymer ?
#
loop_
_entity_poly.entity_id
_entity_poly.type
_entity_poly.pdbx_seq_one_letter_code
_entity_poly.pdbx_strand_id
1 'polypeptide(L)'
;MLVDLRNAQRGLEDALLRAIERGSAAGAAPAAPGLSDAITNRLLALGYERVQIAAAADELARLESADGDVLVEARKSGVAHKGRVLVRGGRIHAVEIQPPFAVFP
;
A
#
# COMPACT_ATOMS: atom_id res chain seq x y z
N MET A 1 -49.51 16.63 -8.97
CA MET A 1 -48.11 17.09 -9.00
C MET A 1 -47.20 16.38 -7.99
N LEU A 2 -47.37 15.08 -7.72
CA LEU A 2 -46.44 14.28 -6.89
C LEU A 2 -45.72 13.17 -7.69
N VAL A 3 -46.15 12.94 -8.93
CA VAL A 3 -45.67 11.84 -9.78
C VAL A 3 -44.41 12.25 -10.55
N ASP A 4 -44.32 13.50 -11.02
CA ASP A 4 -43.15 14.00 -11.75
C ASP A 4 -41.88 14.06 -10.90
N LEU A 5 -42.00 14.40 -9.61
CA LEU A 5 -40.85 14.47 -8.70
C LEU A 5 -40.22 13.08 -8.47
N ARG A 6 -41.06 12.04 -8.35
CA ARG A 6 -40.61 10.66 -8.18
C ARG A 6 -39.95 10.09 -9.43
N ASN A 7 -40.46 10.46 -10.61
CA ASN A 7 -39.87 10.04 -11.88
C ASN A 7 -38.51 10.71 -12.13
N ALA A 8 -38.36 11.99 -11.75
CA ALA A 8 -37.07 12.69 -11.81
C ALA A 8 -36.03 12.08 -10.87
N GLN A 9 -36.44 11.69 -9.65
CA GLN A 9 -35.56 11.00 -8.70
C GLN A 9 -35.09 9.65 -9.22
N ARG A 10 -36.01 8.84 -9.78
CA ARG A 10 -35.69 7.52 -10.32
C ARG A 10 -34.71 7.59 -11.49
N GLY A 11 -34.86 8.59 -12.36
CA GLY A 11 -33.91 8.83 -13.46
C GLY A 11 -32.52 9.25 -12.99
N LEU A 12 -32.44 9.99 -11.87
CA LEU A 12 -31.17 10.39 -11.28
C LEU A 12 -30.43 9.21 -10.63
N GLU A 13 -31.16 8.33 -9.93
CA GLU A 13 -30.61 7.11 -9.32
C GLU A 13 -30.04 6.16 -10.38
N ASP A 14 -30.79 5.91 -11.47
CA ASP A 14 -30.33 5.07 -12.58
C ASP A 14 -29.10 5.67 -13.29
N ALA A 15 -29.03 7.00 -13.41
CA ALA A 15 -27.89 7.68 -14.01
C ALA A 15 -26.64 7.60 -13.11
N LEU A 16 -26.81 7.73 -11.79
CA LEU A 16 -25.74 7.55 -10.80
C LEU A 16 -25.22 6.11 -10.78
N LEU A 17 -26.11 5.12 -10.79
CA LEU A 17 -25.73 3.70 -10.81
C LEU A 17 -24.88 3.39 -12.05
N ARG A 18 -25.32 3.85 -13.23
CA ARG A 18 -24.57 3.68 -14.48
C ARG A 18 -23.25 4.45 -14.53
N ALA A 19 -23.14 5.58 -13.82
CA ALA A 19 -21.89 6.31 -13.71
C ALA A 19 -20.88 5.54 -12.85
N ILE A 20 -21.34 4.92 -11.76
CA ILE A 20 -20.52 4.06 -10.89
C ILE A 20 -20.08 2.80 -11.64
N GLU A 21 -21.00 2.14 -12.37
CA GLU A 21 -20.67 0.95 -13.17
C GLU A 21 -19.68 1.26 -14.29
N ARG A 22 -19.82 2.41 -14.98
CA ARG A 22 -18.85 2.85 -16.00
C ARG A 22 -17.52 3.29 -15.41
N GLY A 23 -17.51 3.91 -14.25
CA GLY A 23 -16.29 4.24 -13.51
C GLY A 23 -15.55 2.99 -13.05
N SER A 24 -16.27 1.92 -12.71
CA SER A 24 -15.70 0.63 -12.31
C SER A 24 -15.17 -0.19 -13.51
N ALA A 25 -15.82 -0.11 -14.67
CA ALA A 25 -15.41 -0.82 -15.89
C ALA A 25 -14.21 -0.18 -16.63
N ALA A 26 -13.90 1.10 -16.35
CA ALA A 26 -12.71 1.80 -16.85
C ALA A 26 -11.56 1.84 -15.82
N GLY A 27 -11.66 1.07 -14.73
CA GLY A 27 -10.59 0.88 -13.76
C GLY A 27 -9.59 -0.11 -14.31
N ALA A 28 -8.41 0.38 -14.71
CA ALA A 28 -7.24 -0.42 -14.99
C ALA A 28 -7.12 -1.59 -13.99
N ALA A 29 -6.79 -2.80 -14.48
CA ALA A 29 -6.28 -3.84 -13.59
C ALA A 29 -5.27 -3.18 -12.65
N PRO A 30 -5.37 -3.34 -11.31
CA PRO A 30 -4.51 -2.61 -10.39
C PRO A 30 -3.08 -2.87 -10.84
N ALA A 31 -2.40 -1.80 -11.28
CA ALA A 31 -1.00 -1.89 -11.64
C ALA A 31 -0.31 -2.61 -10.47
N ALA A 32 0.51 -3.62 -10.79
CA ALA A 32 1.18 -4.39 -9.76
C ALA A 32 1.85 -3.38 -8.80
N PRO A 33 1.56 -3.46 -7.48
CA PRO A 33 2.06 -2.48 -6.54
C PRO A 33 3.58 -2.41 -6.64
N GLY A 34 4.12 -1.20 -6.73
CA GLY A 34 5.56 -0.98 -6.78
C GLY A 34 6.24 -1.52 -5.52
N LEU A 35 7.56 -1.67 -5.54
CA LEU A 35 8.30 -2.28 -4.41
C LEU A 35 8.01 -1.58 -3.07
N SER A 36 7.87 -0.25 -3.08
CA SER A 36 7.49 0.55 -1.90
C SER A 36 6.14 0.12 -1.30
N ASP A 37 5.13 -0.08 -2.15
CA ASP A 37 3.80 -0.49 -1.72
C ASP A 37 3.81 -1.94 -1.24
N ALA A 38 4.56 -2.81 -1.91
CA ALA A 38 4.74 -4.20 -1.49
C ALA A 38 5.38 -4.27 -0.09
N ILE A 39 6.42 -3.47 0.17
CA ILE A 39 7.08 -3.38 1.48
C ILE A 39 6.10 -2.87 2.52
N THR A 40 5.42 -1.77 2.24
CA THR A 40 4.45 -1.16 3.15
C THR A 40 3.35 -2.15 3.51
N ASN A 41 2.71 -2.77 2.52
CA ASN A 41 1.64 -3.75 2.73
C ASN A 41 2.13 -4.95 3.52
N ARG A 42 3.34 -5.43 3.27
CA ARG A 42 3.93 -6.54 4.03
C ARG A 42 4.12 -6.18 5.50
N LEU A 43 4.61 -4.98 5.79
CA LEU A 43 4.81 -4.51 7.17
C LEU A 43 3.49 -4.28 7.91
N LEU A 44 2.49 -3.69 7.24
CA LEU A 44 1.14 -3.55 7.77
C LEU A 44 0.54 -4.92 8.12
N ALA A 45 0.69 -5.93 7.25
CA ALA A 45 0.21 -7.29 7.50
C ALA A 45 0.92 -7.98 8.69
N LEU A 46 2.13 -7.57 9.04
CA LEU A 46 2.87 -8.03 10.23
C LEU A 46 2.48 -7.27 11.52
N GLY A 47 1.51 -6.35 11.42
CA GLY A 47 1.01 -5.53 12.53
C GLY A 47 1.87 -4.32 12.83
N TYR A 48 2.76 -3.91 11.91
CA TYR A 48 3.42 -2.62 12.01
C TYR A 48 2.50 -1.50 11.50
N GLU A 49 2.73 -0.29 11.97
CA GLU A 49 2.01 0.93 11.63
C GLU A 49 3.01 2.07 11.34
N ARG A 50 2.57 3.15 10.67
CA ARG A 50 3.40 4.32 10.36
C ARG A 50 4.77 3.96 9.74
N VAL A 51 4.74 3.11 8.71
CA VAL A 51 5.92 2.67 7.96
C VAL A 51 6.56 3.85 7.22
N GLN A 52 7.88 3.96 7.31
CA GLN A 52 8.73 4.88 6.56
C GLN A 52 9.83 4.07 5.89
N ILE A 53 10.03 4.31 4.59
CA ILE A 53 11.09 3.67 3.81
C ILE A 53 12.24 4.67 3.71
N ALA A 54 13.40 4.30 4.22
CA ALA A 54 14.61 5.12 4.22
C ALA A 54 15.48 4.84 2.98
N ALA A 55 14.84 4.85 1.80
CA ALA A 55 15.50 4.69 0.50
C ALA A 55 14.95 5.75 -0.47
N ALA A 56 15.81 6.24 -1.36
CA ALA A 56 15.37 7.17 -2.41
C ALA A 56 14.52 6.46 -3.46
N ALA A 57 13.65 7.18 -4.17
CA ALA A 57 12.82 6.61 -5.23
C ALA A 57 13.66 5.91 -6.33
N ASP A 58 14.77 6.53 -6.75
CA ASP A 58 15.68 5.95 -7.76
C ASP A 58 16.41 4.69 -7.27
N GLU A 59 16.57 4.54 -5.97
CA GLU A 59 17.15 3.34 -5.36
C GLU A 59 16.11 2.20 -5.32
N LEU A 60 14.89 2.51 -4.91
CA LEU A 60 13.76 1.57 -4.96
C LEU A 60 13.50 1.06 -6.38
N ALA A 61 13.51 1.95 -7.38
CA ALA A 61 13.33 1.58 -8.78
C ALA A 61 14.44 0.62 -9.28
N ARG A 62 15.70 0.81 -8.85
CA ARG A 62 16.79 -0.12 -9.17
C ARG A 62 16.55 -1.49 -8.55
N LEU A 63 16.09 -1.53 -7.31
CA LEU A 63 15.81 -2.76 -6.58
C LEU A 63 14.63 -3.56 -7.15
N GLU A 64 13.77 -2.98 -7.99
CA GLU A 64 12.72 -3.73 -8.71
C GLU A 64 13.28 -4.78 -9.68
N SER A 65 14.54 -4.65 -10.09
CA SER A 65 15.23 -5.60 -10.99
C SER A 65 16.53 -6.16 -10.41
N ALA A 66 16.86 -5.82 -9.17
CA ALA A 66 18.11 -6.16 -8.52
C ALA A 66 17.90 -6.74 -7.13
N ASP A 67 19.00 -7.18 -6.54
CA ASP A 67 19.07 -7.62 -5.16
C ASP A 67 19.58 -6.48 -4.28
N GLY A 68 19.06 -6.38 -3.05
CA GLY A 68 19.57 -5.45 -2.07
C GLY A 68 18.72 -5.42 -0.81
N ASP A 69 18.98 -4.43 0.03
CA ASP A 69 18.34 -4.27 1.34
C ASP A 69 17.70 -2.88 1.38
N VAL A 70 16.45 -2.79 1.83
CA VAL A 70 15.73 -1.53 1.99
C VAL A 70 15.60 -1.22 3.48
N LEU A 71 16.22 -0.13 3.93
CA LEU A 71 16.08 0.33 5.32
C LEU A 71 14.66 0.84 5.58
N VAL A 72 14.09 0.45 6.72
CA VAL A 72 12.73 0.82 7.11
C VAL A 72 12.67 1.23 8.57
N GLU A 73 11.80 2.20 8.85
CA GLU A 73 11.33 2.52 10.18
C GLU A 73 9.83 2.26 10.25
N ALA A 74 9.35 1.66 11.32
CA ALA A 74 7.92 1.45 11.53
C ALA A 74 7.59 1.51 13.02
N ARG A 75 6.32 1.48 13.38
CA ARG A 75 5.88 1.35 14.76
C ARG A 75 5.14 0.04 14.97
N LYS A 76 5.17 -0.50 16.18
CA LYS A 76 4.30 -1.60 16.60
C LYS A 76 3.87 -1.35 18.03
N SER A 77 2.56 -1.27 18.24
CA SER A 77 2.00 -0.91 19.55
C SER A 77 2.59 0.40 20.11
N GLY A 78 2.77 1.41 19.24
CA GLY A 78 3.34 2.70 19.60
C GLY A 78 4.87 2.76 19.74
N VAL A 79 5.59 1.64 19.82
CA VAL A 79 7.07 1.60 19.89
C VAL A 79 7.64 1.75 18.49
N ALA A 80 8.65 2.60 18.30
CA ALA A 80 9.37 2.70 17.02
C ALA A 80 10.33 1.52 16.86
N HIS A 81 10.41 0.94 15.67
CA HIS A 81 11.31 -0.15 15.31
C HIS A 81 12.09 0.24 14.06
N LYS A 82 13.34 -0.20 13.97
CA LYS A 82 14.18 -0.03 12.77
C LYS A 82 14.58 -1.40 12.25
N GLY A 83 14.81 -1.46 10.95
CA GLY A 83 15.17 -2.70 10.31
C GLY A 83 15.47 -2.56 8.84
N ARG A 84 15.53 -3.70 8.18
CA ARG A 84 15.69 -3.81 6.74
C ARG A 84 14.76 -4.84 6.15
N VAL A 85 14.40 -4.63 4.90
CA VAL A 85 13.71 -5.61 4.07
C VAL A 85 14.69 -6.10 3.02
N LEU A 86 14.98 -7.40 3.04
CA LEU A 86 15.82 -8.07 2.06
C LEU A 86 15.00 -8.24 0.77
N VAL A 87 15.50 -7.69 -0.34
CA VAL A 87 14.90 -7.75 -1.67
C VAL A 87 15.78 -8.59 -2.58
N ARG A 88 15.17 -9.51 -3.32
CA ARG A 88 15.83 -10.34 -4.33
C ARG A 88 15.01 -10.36 -5.60
N GLY A 89 15.59 -9.95 -6.72
CA GLY A 89 14.93 -9.82 -8.03
C GLY A 89 13.61 -9.05 -7.96
N GLY A 90 13.59 -7.89 -7.28
CA GLY A 90 12.38 -7.07 -7.13
C GLY A 90 11.31 -7.60 -6.17
N ARG A 91 11.59 -8.68 -5.45
CA ARG A 91 10.64 -9.29 -4.51
C ARG A 91 11.17 -9.28 -3.09
N ILE A 92 10.26 -9.11 -2.13
CA ILE A 92 10.58 -9.21 -0.71
C ILE A 92 10.98 -10.66 -0.41
N HIS A 93 12.22 -10.86 -0.01
CA HIS A 93 12.76 -12.14 0.42
C HIS A 93 12.56 -12.34 1.93
N ALA A 94 12.89 -11.33 2.75
CA ALA A 94 12.77 -11.40 4.19
C ALA A 94 12.63 -10.00 4.82
N VAL A 95 12.12 -9.95 6.05
CA VAL A 95 11.93 -8.73 6.83
C VAL A 95 12.63 -8.90 8.17
N GLU A 96 13.62 -8.05 8.44
CA GLU A 96 14.40 -8.04 9.68
C GLU A 96 14.15 -6.73 10.40
N ILE A 97 13.24 -6.72 11.38
CA ILE A 97 12.92 -5.52 12.16
C ILE A 97 13.13 -5.83 13.64
N GLN A 98 13.89 -4.97 14.31
CA GLN A 98 14.21 -5.11 15.72
C GLN A 98 13.66 -3.93 16.53
N PRO A 99 13.18 -4.18 17.76
CA PRO A 99 12.88 -3.09 18.68
C PRO A 99 14.18 -2.35 19.06
N PRO A 100 14.12 -1.04 19.35
CA PRO A 100 15.26 -0.18 19.65
C PRO A 100 16.03 -0.62 20.89
N PHE A 101 15.44 -1.47 21.73
CA PHE A 101 16.03 -2.00 22.95
C PHE A 101 16.67 -3.39 22.79
N ALA A 102 16.76 -3.95 21.58
CA ALA A 102 17.35 -5.28 21.34
C ALA A 102 18.90 -5.33 21.50
N VAL A 103 19.52 -4.31 22.11
CA VAL A 103 20.98 -4.15 22.22
C VAL A 103 21.58 -4.72 23.52
N PHE A 104 20.82 -5.46 24.34
CA PHE A 104 21.35 -6.05 25.57
C PHE A 104 21.16 -7.56 25.61
N PRO A 105 22.25 -8.36 25.59
CA PRO A 105 22.23 -9.80 25.91
C PRO A 105 21.94 -10.07 27.39
#